data_AF-A0A2D6X6F0-F1
#
_entry.id   AF-A0A2D6X6F0-F1
#
_cell.length_a   1.000
_cell.length_b   1.000
_cell.length_c   1.000
_cell.angle_alpha   90.00
_cell.angle_beta   90.00
_cell.angle_gamma   90.00
#
_symmetry.space_group_name_H-M   'P 1'
#
loop_
_entity.id
_entity.type
_entity.pdbx_description
1 polymer ?
#
loop_
_entity_poly.entity_id
_entity_poly.type
_entity_poly.pdbx_seq_one_letter_code
_entity_poly.pdbx_strand_id
1 'polypeptide(L)'
;MKSLNKYVTCKDGFSMSVQANSVAYCRPRVDDATRYTAVEVGYPSQPEPLLASWAEDPKKPTNTVYGYVPVSRISLVCVKHGGVVSGDLPPGIPRLETDNENR
;
A
#
# COMPACT_ATOMS: atom_id res chain seq x y z
N MET A 1 -3.47 -17.32 -11.16
CA MET A 1 -3.03 -16.56 -9.98
C MET A 1 -2.39 -15.29 -10.47
N LYS A 2 -2.93 -14.14 -10.07
CA LYS A 2 -2.39 -12.83 -10.42
C LYS A 2 -0.94 -12.67 -9.96
N SER A 3 -0.12 -11.99 -10.77
CA SER A 3 1.24 -11.59 -10.35
C SER A 3 1.16 -10.60 -9.20
N LEU A 4 2.11 -10.70 -8.26
CA LEU A 4 2.21 -9.72 -7.18
C LEU A 4 2.61 -8.34 -7.73
N ASN A 5 2.08 -7.31 -7.07
CA ASN A 5 2.46 -5.93 -7.30
C ASN A 5 3.90 -5.69 -6.83
N LYS A 6 4.65 -4.86 -7.55
CA LYS A 6 5.98 -4.40 -7.12
C LYS A 6 5.86 -3.52 -5.86
N TYR A 7 6.90 -3.56 -5.04
CA TYR A 7 7.01 -2.70 -3.86
C TYR A 7 6.85 -1.23 -4.22
N VAL A 8 5.99 -0.56 -3.47
CA VAL A 8 5.81 0.88 -3.53
C VAL A 8 6.98 1.53 -2.81
N THR A 9 7.62 2.49 -3.47
CA THR A 9 8.62 3.38 -2.84
C THR A 9 8.14 4.81 -2.99
N CYS A 10 8.15 5.56 -1.88
CA CYS A 10 7.76 6.97 -1.82
C CYS A 10 8.97 7.90 -1.88
N LYS A 11 8.72 9.20 -2.05
CA LYS A 11 9.77 10.23 -2.28
C LYS A 11 10.81 10.29 -1.15
N ASP A 12 10.40 10.08 0.10
CA ASP A 12 11.30 10.11 1.26
C ASP A 12 12.02 8.77 1.55
N GLY A 13 11.85 7.76 0.67
CA GLY A 13 12.44 6.43 0.84
C GLY A 13 11.57 5.45 1.64
N PHE A 14 10.40 5.84 2.15
CA PHE A 14 9.44 4.90 2.72
C PHE A 14 9.00 3.88 1.66
N SER A 15 8.93 2.61 2.04
CA SER A 15 8.48 1.56 1.13
C SER A 15 7.58 0.53 1.82
N MET A 16 6.68 -0.07 1.03
CA MET A 16 5.77 -1.12 1.49
C MET A 16 5.25 -1.96 0.31
N SER A 17 4.84 -3.18 0.59
CA SER A 17 4.07 -4.00 -0.35
C SER A 17 2.59 -3.65 -0.26
N VAL A 18 1.88 -3.46 -1.38
CA VAL A 18 0.43 -3.20 -1.41
C VAL A 18 -0.23 -4.19 -2.36
N GLN A 19 -0.94 -5.18 -1.81
CA GLN A 19 -1.46 -6.32 -2.56
C GLN A 19 -2.99 -6.38 -2.54
N ALA A 20 -3.56 -6.78 -3.68
CA ALA A 20 -4.98 -7.09 -3.80
C ALA A 20 -5.19 -8.16 -4.89
N ASN A 21 -5.64 -9.34 -4.46
CA ASN A 21 -5.86 -10.53 -5.28
C ASN A 21 -6.75 -11.53 -4.51
N SER A 22 -7.05 -12.70 -5.07
CA SER A 22 -7.94 -13.69 -4.46
C SER A 22 -7.42 -14.31 -3.15
N VAL A 23 -6.14 -14.14 -2.81
CA VAL A 23 -5.52 -14.74 -1.63
C VAL A 23 -5.08 -13.72 -0.57
N ALA A 24 -4.94 -12.44 -0.92
CA ALA A 24 -4.62 -11.36 0.01
C ALA A 24 -5.81 -10.96 0.89
N TYR A 25 -5.56 -10.35 2.05
CA TYR A 25 -6.58 -9.74 2.90
C TYR A 25 -7.09 -8.41 2.31
N CYS A 26 -7.89 -8.49 1.24
CA CYS A 26 -8.41 -7.32 0.52
C CYS A 26 -9.94 -7.38 0.26
N ARG A 27 -10.53 -6.30 -0.26
CA ARG A 27 -11.95 -6.24 -0.63
C ARG A 27 -12.18 -5.51 -1.95
N PRO A 28 -12.81 -6.12 -2.97
CA PRO A 28 -13.20 -7.55 -3.01
C PRO A 28 -11.98 -8.47 -3.02
N ARG A 29 -12.13 -9.70 -2.52
CA ARG A 29 -11.04 -10.69 -2.48
C ARG A 29 -11.03 -11.55 -3.74
N VAL A 30 -10.73 -10.90 -4.87
CA VAL A 30 -10.71 -11.53 -6.20
C VAL A 30 -9.51 -11.01 -6.98
N ASP A 31 -9.08 -11.76 -7.99
CA ASP A 31 -8.11 -11.30 -8.97
C ASP A 31 -8.76 -10.24 -9.89
N ASP A 32 -7.96 -9.27 -10.31
CA ASP A 32 -8.29 -8.28 -11.35
C ASP A 32 -9.63 -7.56 -11.22
N ALA A 33 -10.02 -7.23 -9.97
CA ALA A 33 -11.15 -6.34 -9.74
C ALA A 33 -10.86 -4.97 -10.38
N THR A 34 -11.89 -4.39 -11.01
CA THR A 34 -11.81 -3.02 -11.56
C THR A 34 -11.57 -1.97 -10.47
N ARG A 35 -11.94 -2.28 -9.22
CA ARG A 35 -11.71 -1.41 -8.06
C ARG A 35 -11.66 -2.20 -6.76
N TYR A 36 -10.71 -1.87 -5.89
CA TYR A 36 -10.65 -2.33 -4.50
C TYR A 36 -11.04 -1.20 -3.53
N THR A 37 -11.59 -1.60 -2.38
CA THR A 37 -11.98 -0.73 -1.26
C THR A 37 -11.08 -0.93 -0.03
N ALA A 38 -10.45 -2.10 0.07
CA ALA A 38 -9.45 -2.41 1.07
C ALA A 38 -8.38 -3.33 0.47
N VAL A 39 -7.16 -3.25 0.98
CA VAL A 39 -5.97 -3.97 0.48
C VAL A 39 -5.16 -4.56 1.63
N GLU A 40 -4.26 -5.48 1.30
CA GLU A 40 -3.25 -5.96 2.23
C GLU A 40 -1.98 -5.11 2.08
N VAL A 41 -1.42 -4.66 3.19
CA VAL A 41 -0.09 -4.03 3.22
C VAL A 41 0.89 -4.99 3.88
N GLY A 42 2.09 -5.12 3.34
CA GLY A 42 3.12 -6.00 3.88
C GLY A 42 4.44 -5.29 4.07
N TYR A 43 5.11 -5.63 5.18
CA TYR A 43 6.51 -5.29 5.46
C TYR A 43 6.90 -3.83 5.16
N PRO A 44 6.28 -2.83 5.81
CA PRO A 44 6.72 -1.45 5.73
C PRO A 44 8.19 -1.30 6.13
N SER A 45 8.96 -0.43 5.46
CA SER A 45 10.37 -0.20 5.76
C SER A 45 10.63 0.42 7.15
N GLN A 46 9.62 1.11 7.69
CA GLN A 46 9.62 1.67 9.04
C GLN A 46 8.19 1.64 9.60
N PRO A 47 8.00 1.73 10.93
CA PRO A 47 6.67 1.79 11.52
C PRO A 47 5.86 2.97 10.99
N GLU A 48 4.64 2.71 10.54
CA GLU A 48 3.74 3.74 10.01
C GLU A 48 2.50 3.89 10.90
N PRO A 49 2.38 4.99 11.67
CA PRO A 49 1.24 5.23 12.57
C PRO A 49 -0.13 5.19 11.87
N LEU A 50 -0.21 5.59 10.60
CA LEU A 50 -1.45 5.53 9.83
C LEU A 50 -1.90 4.10 9.50
N LEU A 51 -1.02 3.10 9.68
CA LEU A 51 -1.30 1.68 9.45
C LEU A 51 -1.40 0.88 10.76
N ALA A 52 -0.93 1.41 11.89
CA ALA A 52 -0.72 0.67 13.13
C ALA A 52 -1.93 -0.16 13.61
N SER A 53 -3.16 0.34 13.43
CA SER A 53 -4.38 -0.37 13.86
C SER A 53 -4.73 -1.61 13.02
N TRP A 54 -4.05 -1.82 11.89
CA TRP A 54 -4.27 -2.99 11.02
C TRP A 54 -3.17 -4.05 11.12
N ALA A 55 -2.11 -3.81 11.92
CA ALA A 55 -1.00 -4.75 12.05
C ALA A 55 -1.47 -6.09 12.61
N GLU A 56 -1.14 -7.19 11.92
CA GLU A 56 -1.40 -8.55 12.43
C GLU A 56 -0.52 -8.84 13.66
N ASP A 57 0.74 -8.40 13.65
CA ASP A 57 1.63 -8.38 14.81
C ASP A 57 2.06 -6.93 15.14
N PRO A 58 1.34 -6.22 16.02
CA PRO A 58 1.68 -4.87 16.44
C PRO A 58 3.06 -4.74 17.12
N LYS A 59 3.65 -5.84 17.60
CA LYS A 59 5.00 -5.83 18.19
C LYS A 59 6.10 -5.85 17.14
N LYS A 60 5.77 -6.19 15.89
CA LYS A 60 6.70 -6.26 14.75
C LYS A 60 6.13 -5.51 13.54
N PRO A 61 5.89 -4.19 13.64
CA PRO A 61 5.17 -3.43 12.62
C PRO A 61 5.86 -3.39 11.24
N THR A 62 7.17 -3.60 11.16
CA THR A 62 7.90 -3.67 9.88
C THR A 62 8.03 -5.11 9.34
N ASN A 63 7.64 -6.11 10.14
CA ASN A 63 7.77 -7.52 9.80
C ASN A 63 6.44 -8.25 10.05
N THR A 64 5.36 -7.68 9.52
CA THR A 64 4.01 -8.20 9.61
C THR A 64 3.19 -7.74 8.41
N VAL A 65 2.04 -8.36 8.22
CA VAL A 65 1.02 -7.94 7.26
C VAL A 65 -0.05 -7.11 7.96
N TYR A 66 -0.75 -6.31 7.16
CA TYR A 66 -1.81 -5.43 7.59
C TYR A 66 -3.02 -5.73 6.71
N GLY A 67 -4.00 -6.43 7.26
CA GLY A 67 -5.15 -6.92 6.50
C GLY A 67 -6.26 -5.88 6.38
N TYR A 68 -6.94 -5.86 5.23
CA TYR A 68 -8.13 -5.05 4.97
C TYR A 68 -7.95 -3.55 5.26
N VAL A 69 -6.76 -3.01 4.97
CA VAL A 69 -6.47 -1.58 5.10
C VAL A 69 -7.29 -0.80 4.07
N PRO A 70 -8.10 0.20 4.46
CA PRO A 70 -8.86 1.01 3.52
C PRO A 70 -7.95 1.71 2.51
N VAL A 71 -8.35 1.73 1.24
CA VAL A 71 -7.56 2.38 0.16
C VAL A 71 -7.26 3.86 0.44
N SER A 72 -8.14 4.55 1.16
CA SER A 72 -7.93 5.94 1.58
C SER A 72 -6.75 6.09 2.55
N ARG A 73 -6.47 5.09 3.39
CA ARG A 73 -5.31 5.09 4.28
C ARG A 73 -4.01 4.96 3.48
N ILE A 74 -4.01 4.14 2.42
CA ILE A 74 -2.86 4.01 1.53
C ILE A 74 -2.54 5.34 0.87
N SER A 75 -3.55 6.05 0.35
CA SER A 75 -3.36 7.38 -0.21
C SER A 75 -2.77 8.37 0.81
N LEU A 76 -3.26 8.37 2.05
CA LEU A 76 -2.72 9.24 3.10
C LEU A 76 -1.27 8.93 3.44
N VAL A 77 -0.89 7.64 3.51
CA VAL A 77 0.50 7.20 3.71
C VAL A 77 1.37 7.70 2.56
N CYS A 78 0.97 7.47 1.30
CA CYS A 78 1.71 7.93 0.14
C CYS A 78 1.88 9.46 0.11
N VAL A 79 0.83 10.22 0.46
CA VAL A 79 0.90 11.70 0.57
C VAL A 79 1.86 12.13 1.67
N LYS A 80 1.77 11.52 2.87
CA LYS A 80 2.66 11.80 3.99
C LYS A 80 4.13 11.60 3.62
N HIS A 81 4.42 10.59 2.80
CA HIS A 81 5.77 10.25 2.33
C HIS A 81 6.18 10.95 1.02
N GLY A 82 5.46 12.02 0.64
CA GLY A 82 5.83 12.89 -0.46
C GLY A 82 5.50 12.37 -1.85
N GLY A 83 4.59 11.38 -1.97
CA GLY A 83 4.16 10.79 -3.24
C GLY A 83 4.92 9.52 -3.61
N VAL A 84 4.37 8.75 -4.56
CA VAL A 84 4.96 7.46 -5.00
C VAL A 84 5.87 7.67 -6.19
N VAL A 85 7.13 7.22 -6.07
CA VAL A 85 8.14 7.32 -7.15
C VAL A 85 8.29 6.03 -7.96
N SER A 86 8.00 4.86 -7.37
CA SER A 86 8.03 3.57 -8.07
C SER A 86 7.12 2.52 -7.41
N GLY A 87 6.90 1.40 -8.09
CA GLY A 87 6.04 0.31 -7.62
C GLY A 87 4.62 0.36 -8.15
N ASP A 88 3.81 -0.62 -7.75
CA ASP A 88 2.44 -0.78 -8.24
C ASP A 88 1.41 -0.59 -7.11
N LEU A 89 0.32 0.12 -7.42
CA LEU A 89 -0.83 0.26 -6.52
C LEU A 89 -2.05 -0.45 -7.11
N PRO A 90 -2.82 -1.23 -6.32
CA PRO A 90 -4.08 -1.80 -6.77
C PRO A 90 -5.08 -0.75 -7.31
N PRO A 91 -5.95 -1.13 -8.27
CA PRO A 91 -7.05 -0.28 -8.73
C PRO A 91 -7.91 0.26 -7.59
N GLY A 92 -8.24 1.55 -7.62
CA GLY A 92 -9.04 2.23 -6.60
C GLY A 92 -8.25 3.07 -5.60
N ILE A 93 -6.91 3.06 -5.67
CA ILE A 93 -6.03 3.95 -4.91
C ILE A 93 -5.54 5.06 -5.85
N PRO A 94 -5.91 6.34 -5.61
CA PRO A 94 -5.32 7.46 -6.33
C PRO A 94 -3.80 7.51 -6.12
N ARG A 95 -3.05 7.63 -7.22
CA ARG A 95 -1.61 7.89 -7.19
C ARG A 95 -1.40 9.40 -7.21
N LEU A 96 -0.74 9.92 -6.17
CA LEU A 96 -0.15 11.25 -6.24
C LEU A 96 1.17 11.10 -7.00
N GLU A 97 1.20 11.58 -8.24
CA GLU A 97 2.45 11.74 -8.97
C GLU A 97 3.21 12.91 -8.36
N THR A 98 4.50 12.72 -8.13
CA THR A 98 5.37 13.82 -7.71
C THR A 98 5.58 14.73 -8.90
N ASP A 99 5.33 16.02 -8.75
CA ASP A 99 5.75 16.99 -9.75
C ASP A 99 7.26 16.83 -9.95
N ASN A 100 7.66 16.39 -11.14
CA ASN A 100 9.04 16.46 -11.55
C ASN A 100 9.38 17.95 -11.65
N GLU A 101 10.12 18.47 -10.67
CA GLU A 101 10.80 19.77 -10.77
C GLU A 101 11.85 19.66 -11.89
N ASN A 102 11.37 19.77 -13.13
CA ASN A 102 12.14 20.09 -14.32
C ASN A 102 11.19 20.87 -15.24
N ARG A 103 10.94 22.13 -14.85
CA ARG A 103 10.59 23.22 -15.76
C ARG A 103 11.83 24.09 -15.95
#